data_AF-A0A357V989-F1
#
_entry.id   AF-A0A357V989-F1
#
_cell.length_a   1.000
_cell.length_b   1.000
_cell.length_c   1.000
_cell.angle_alpha   90.00
_cell.angle_beta   90.00
_cell.angle_gamma   90.00
#
_symmetry.space_group_name_H-M   'P 1'
#
loop_
_entity.id
_entity.type
_entity.pdbx_description
1 polymer ?
#
loop_
_entity_poly.entity_id
_entity_poly.type
_entity_poly.pdbx_seq_one_letter_code
_entity_poly.pdbx_strand_id
1 'polypeptide(L)' 'RAGMAEDADIEDIPGVAALRPMTLVPMTSGGKTYETPVYRTEALLPGDRLAGPTILVENTSTIVVEPGWAAEMTRKG' A
#
# COMPACT_ATOMS: atom_id res chain seq x y z
N ARG A 1 29.53 16.89 20.25
CA ARG A 1 29.41 15.52 19.71
C ARG A 1 28.21 14.88 20.40
N ALA A 2 27.08 14.84 19.70
CA ALA A 2 25.90 14.05 20.02
C ALA A 2 25.07 14.01 18.73
N GLY A 3 24.63 12.83 18.35
CA GLY A 3 23.91 12.58 17.09
C GLY A 3 23.69 11.08 16.97
N MET A 4 22.92 10.55 17.93
CA MET A 4 22.30 9.24 17.79
C MET A 4 21.15 9.40 16.82
N ALA A 5 21.24 8.74 15.68
CA ALA A 5 20.07 8.20 14.99
C ALA A 5 20.44 6.74 14.72
N GLU A 6 19.96 5.85 15.59
CA GLU A 6 19.91 4.43 15.30
C GLU A 6 18.87 4.26 14.18
N ASP A 7 19.32 4.32 12.93
CA ASP A 7 18.59 3.70 11.84
C ASP A 7 18.65 2.21 12.14
N ALA A 8 17.64 1.71 12.86
CA ALA A 8 17.54 0.30 13.22
C ALA A 8 17.54 -0.51 11.92
N ASP A 9 18.61 -1.28 11.75
CA ASP A 9 18.84 -2.20 10.65
C ASP A 9 17.65 -3.16 10.51
N ILE A 10 16.76 -2.90 9.56
CA ILE A 10 15.96 -3.97 8.98
C ILE A 10 16.83 -4.56 7.87
N GLU A 11 17.55 -5.62 8.20
CA GLU A 11 18.26 -6.45 7.24
C GLU A 11 17.26 -6.91 6.18
N ASP A 12 17.40 -6.35 4.99
CA ASP A 12 16.59 -6.63 3.81
C ASP A 12 16.76 -8.11 3.45
N ILE A 13 15.71 -8.92 3.65
CA ILE A 13 15.71 -10.31 3.17
C ILE A 13 15.83 -10.23 1.64
N PRO A 14 16.89 -10.75 1.01
CA PRO A 14 17.04 -10.65 -0.44
C PRO A 14 15.90 -11.41 -1.11
N GLY A 15 14.87 -10.69 -1.60
CA GLY A 15 13.75 -11.31 -2.30
C GLY A 15 12.49 -10.47 -2.45
N VAL A 16 12.03 -9.73 -1.43
CA VAL A 16 10.80 -8.91 -1.55
C VAL A 16 10.88 -7.73 -0.57
N ALA A 17 11.16 -6.53 -1.07
CA ALA A 17 10.99 -5.31 -0.28
C ALA A 17 9.52 -5.17 0.12
N ALA A 18 9.23 -4.92 1.40
CA ALA A 18 7.86 -4.77 1.87
C ALA A 18 7.16 -3.57 1.19
N LEU A 19 5.97 -3.79 0.63
CA LEU A 19 5.15 -2.74 0.01
C LEU A 19 4.82 -1.65 1.04
N ARG A 20 5.21 -0.40 0.76
CA ARG A 20 4.98 0.75 1.66
C ARG A 20 3.94 1.70 1.05
N PRO A 21 2.95 2.15 1.85
CA PRO A 21 2.00 3.15 1.38
C PRO A 21 2.71 4.50 1.22
N MET A 22 2.25 5.27 0.23
CA MET A 22 2.75 6.64 0.04
C MET A 22 2.21 7.59 1.10
N THR A 23 0.98 7.34 1.54
CA THR A 23 0.27 8.13 2.54
C THR A 23 -0.92 7.33 3.07
N LEU A 24 -1.53 7.84 4.13
CA LEU A 24 -2.80 7.39 4.68
C LEU A 24 -3.81 8.52 4.55
N VAL A 25 -5.04 8.20 4.14
CA VAL A 25 -6.12 9.18 3.99
C VAL A 25 -7.40 8.67 4.65
N PRO A 26 -8.24 9.54 5.23
CA PRO A 26 -9.57 9.14 5.67
C PRO A 26 -10.47 8.87 4.45
N MET A 27 -11.01 7.66 4.35
CA MET A 27 -12.01 7.28 3.34
C MET A 27 -13.31 6.87 4.03
N THR A 28 -14.45 7.40 3.59
CA THR A 28 -15.76 7.00 4.11
C THR A 28 -16.42 6.01 3.18
N SER A 29 -16.74 4.81 3.68
CA SER A 29 -17.47 3.76 2.97
C SER A 29 -18.48 3.08 3.88
N GLY A 30 -19.69 2.80 3.36
CA GLY A 30 -20.77 2.18 4.14
C GLY A 30 -21.15 2.97 5.41
N GLY A 31 -21.00 4.30 5.39
CA GLY A 31 -21.27 5.16 6.55
C GLY A 31 -20.22 5.13 7.66
N LYS A 32 -19.07 4.49 7.46
CA LYS A 32 -17.93 4.47 8.39
C LYS A 32 -16.70 5.08 7.72
N THR A 33 -15.88 5.77 8.51
CA THR A 33 -14.58 6.30 8.05
C THR A 33 -13.47 5.33 8.42
N TYR A 34 -12.56 5.10 7.48
CA TYR A 34 -11.39 4.25 7.61
C TYR A 34 -10.13 5.06 7.33
N GLU A 35 -9.06 4.79 8.08
CA GLU A 35 -7.73 5.22 7.69
C GLU A 35 -7.24 4.27 6.58
N THR A 36 -7.15 4.79 5.37
CA THR A 36 -6.96 3.97 4.17
C THR A 36 -5.60 4.26 3.54
N PRO A 37 -4.76 3.23 3.33
CA PRO A 37 -3.48 3.39 2.66
C PRO A 37 -3.66 3.68 1.17
N VAL A 38 -2.79 4.54 0.65
CA VAL A 38 -2.69 4.87 -0.77
C VAL A 38 -1.38 4.31 -1.32
N TYR A 39 -1.45 3.46 -2.33
CA TYR A 39 -0.29 2.92 -3.04
C TYR A 39 -0.28 3.36 -4.49
N ARG A 40 0.92 3.53 -5.04
CA ARG A 40 1.15 3.53 -6.49
C ARG A 40 1.04 2.11 -7.02
N THR A 41 0.31 1.88 -8.10
CA THR A 41 0.28 0.53 -8.71
C THR A 41 1.64 0.09 -9.19
N GLU A 42 2.53 1.03 -9.55
CA GLU A 42 3.90 0.75 -9.96
C GLU A 42 4.78 0.15 -8.85
N ALA A 43 4.33 0.22 -7.59
CA ALA A 43 5.01 -0.41 -6.46
C ALA A 43 4.58 -1.86 -6.22
N LEU A 44 3.50 -2.32 -6.86
CA LEU A 44 2.99 -3.69 -6.71
C LEU A 44 3.71 -4.63 -7.66
N LEU A 45 3.94 -5.86 -7.19
CA LEU A 45 4.45 -6.97 -7.96
C LEU A 45 3.30 -7.92 -8.36
N PRO A 46 3.41 -8.64 -9.48
CA PRO A 46 2.48 -9.72 -9.80
C PRO A 46 2.36 -10.74 -8.66
N GLY A 47 1.12 -11.02 -8.26
CA GLY A 47 0.78 -11.87 -7.12
C GLY A 47 0.55 -11.10 -5.82
N ASP A 48 0.90 -9.80 -5.75
CA ASP A 48 0.57 -8.98 -4.58
C ASP A 48 -0.94 -8.92 -4.40
N ARG A 49 -1.38 -9.15 -3.17
CA ARG A 49 -2.79 -9.12 -2.79
C ARG A 49 -3.02 -8.10 -1.70
N LEU A 50 -3.93 -7.18 -1.95
CA LEU A 50 -4.27 -6.08 -1.04
C LEU A 50 -5.70 -6.24 -0.55
N ALA A 51 -5.86 -6.33 0.77
CA ALA A 51 -7.17 -6.28 1.39
C ALA A 51 -7.66 -4.83 1.49
N GLY A 52 -8.95 -4.62 1.25
CA GLY A 52 -9.58 -3.33 1.46
C GLY A 52 -9.85 -3.04 2.94
N PRO A 53 -9.97 -1.76 3.34
CA PRO A 53 -9.93 -0.60 2.46
C PRO A 53 -8.50 -0.26 2.00
N THR A 54 -8.30 -0.09 0.69
CA THR A 54 -7.03 0.33 0.08
C THR A 54 -7.32 1.15 -1.16
N ILE A 55 -6.54 2.21 -1.40
CA ILE A 55 -6.60 3.00 -2.63
C ILE A 55 -5.33 2.76 -3.45
N LEU A 56 -5.52 2.45 -4.72
CA LEU A 56 -4.45 2.36 -5.71
C LEU A 56 -4.56 3.56 -6.66
N VAL A 57 -3.46 4.27 -6.85
CA VAL A 57 -3.37 5.36 -7.82
C VAL A 57 -2.50 4.94 -8.99
N GLU A 58 -3.02 5.18 -10.19
CA GLU A 58 -2.33 5.04 -11.46
C GLU A 58 -2.13 6.43 -12.06
N ASN A 59 -1.36 6.52 -13.14
CA ASN A 59 -1.21 7.78 -13.87
C ASN A 59 -2.53 8.36 -14.40
N THR A 60 -3.52 7.51 -14.71
CA THR A 60 -4.77 7.91 -15.38
C THR A 60 -6.02 7.53 -14.61
N SER A 61 -5.89 6.83 -13.48
CA SER A 61 -7.02 6.25 -12.77
C SER A 61 -6.79 6.18 -11.27
N THR A 62 -7.86 5.91 -10.54
CA THR A 62 -7.81 5.60 -9.11
C THR A 62 -8.75 4.43 -8.87
N ILE A 63 -8.22 3.37 -8.27
CA ILE A 63 -8.96 2.16 -7.95
C ILE A 63 -9.13 2.12 -6.44
N VAL A 64 -10.37 1.97 -5.99
CA VAL A 64 -10.71 1.82 -4.57
C VAL A 64 -11.09 0.37 -4.30
N VAL A 65 -10.36 -0.27 -3.39
CA VAL A 65 -10.69 -1.60 -2.86
C VAL A 65 -11.47 -1.39 -1.57
N GLU A 66 -12.76 -1.69 -1.58
CA GLU A 66 -13.68 -1.43 -0.46
C GLU A 66 -13.44 -2.35 0.75
N PRO A 67 -13.88 -1.98 1.97
CA PRO A 67 -13.82 -2.85 3.13
C PRO A 67 -14.44 -4.24 2.86
N GLY A 68 -13.68 -5.29 3.17
CA GLY A 68 -14.08 -6.69 2.94
C GLY A 68 -13.80 -7.20 1.53
N TRP A 69 -13.28 -6.36 0.63
CA TRP A 69 -12.85 -6.76 -0.72
C TRP A 69 -11.34 -7.00 -0.74
N ALA A 70 -10.84 -7.54 -1.84
CA ALA A 70 -9.41 -7.64 -2.10
C ALA A 70 -9.11 -7.41 -3.59
N ALA A 71 -7.95 -6.84 -3.86
CA ALA A 71 -7.36 -6.77 -5.19
C ALA A 71 -6.14 -7.70 -5.26
N GLU A 72 -5.88 -8.25 -6.44
CA GLU A 72 -4.69 -9.03 -6.75
C GLU A 72 -4.05 -8.44 -8.01
N MET A 73 -2.77 -8.10 -7.94
CA MET A 73 -2.00 -7.66 -9.09
C MET A 73 -1.70 -8.88 -9.98
N THR A 74 -2.22 -8.88 -11.21
CA THR A 74 -1.99 -10.00 -12.12
C THR A 74 -0.65 -9.85 -12.84
N ARG A 75 -0.21 -10.89 -13.54
CA ARG A 75 0.98 -10.79 -14.41
C ARG A 75 0.79 -9.84 -15.60
N LYS A 76 -0.44 -9.44 -15.91
CA LYS A 76 -0.75 -8.55 -17.03
C LYS A 76 -0.78 -7.07 -16.63
N GLY A 77 -0.56 -6.77 -15.35
CA GLY A 77 -1.00 -5.50 -14.76
C GLY A 77 -2.45 -5.59 -14.33
#